data_AF-A0A2M7DAD9-F1
#
_entry.id   AF-A0A2M7DAD9-F1
#
_cell.length_a   1.000
_cell.length_b   1.000
_cell.length_c   1.000
_cell.angle_alpha   90.00
_cell.angle_beta   90.00
_cell.angle_gamma   90.00
#
_symmetry.space_group_name_H-M   'P 1'
#
loop_
_entity.id
_entity.type
_entity.pdbx_description
1 polymer ?
#
loop_
_entity_poly.entity_id
_entity_poly.type
_entity_poly.pdbx_seq_one_letter_code
_entity_poly.pdbx_strand_id
1 'polypeptide(L)' 'IPQVLNYGTWEDLKWLYKVYSEKDIKKVVKNPRRGLWFKNVLHFWTTIFNIRLKKEVWEKAIFR' A
#
# COMPACT_ATOMS: atom_id res chain seq x y z
N ILE A 1 -3.78 7.90 1.75
CA ILE A 1 -3.88 6.49 1.31
C ILE A 1 -2.92 5.57 2.07
N PRO A 2 -1.56 5.68 1.99
CA PRO A 2 -0.66 4.70 2.64
C PRO A 2 -0.86 4.55 4.14
N GLN A 3 -1.15 5.65 4.85
CA GLN A 3 -1.44 5.62 6.28
C GLN A 3 -2.67 4.77 6.61
N VAL A 4 -3.77 4.94 5.87
CA VAL A 4 -4.98 4.10 6.05
C VAL A 4 -4.67 2.64 5.69
N LEU A 5 -3.88 2.39 4.65
CA LEU A 5 -3.50 1.02 4.29
C LEU A 5 -2.61 0.34 5.34
N ASN A 6 -1.76 1.09 6.06
CA ASN A 6 -0.86 0.60 7.11
C ASN A 6 -1.52 0.41 8.47
N TYR A 7 -2.42 1.31 8.85
CA TYR A 7 -2.92 1.42 10.23
C TYR A 7 -4.45 1.35 10.33
N GLY A 8 -5.17 1.43 9.22
CA GLY A 8 -6.61 1.61 9.21
C GLY A 8 -7.36 0.38 9.70
N THR A 9 -8.52 0.64 10.29
CA THR A 9 -9.52 -0.39 10.61
C THR A 9 -10.28 -0.82 9.36
N TRP A 10 -11.20 -1.77 9.53
CA TRP A 10 -12.09 -2.18 8.45
C TRP A 10 -13.00 -1.04 7.97
N GLU A 11 -13.44 -0.18 8.88
CA GLU A 11 -14.24 1.01 8.59
C GLU A 11 -13.44 2.03 7.78
N ASP A 12 -12.17 2.24 8.14
CA ASP A 12 -11.28 3.13 7.40
C ASP A 12 -11.02 2.63 5.98
N LEU A 13 -10.82 1.32 5.81
CA LEU A 13 -10.68 0.70 4.49
C LEU A 13 -11.97 0.84 3.67
N LYS A 14 -13.15 0.58 4.25
CA LYS A 14 -14.43 0.82 3.56
C LYS A 14 -14.57 2.26 3.09
N TRP A 15 -14.21 3.22 3.93
CA TRP A 15 -14.24 4.63 3.55
C TRP A 15 -13.24 4.93 2.42
N LEU A 16 -12.02 4.39 2.51
CA LEU A 16 -11.00 4.55 1.48
C LEU A 16 -11.49 4.12 0.10
N TYR A 17 -12.16 2.96 0.02
CA TYR A 17 -12.74 2.43 -1.22
C TYR A 17 -13.98 3.19 -1.72
N LYS A 18 -14.64 4.01 -0.88
CA LYS A 18 -15.71 4.92 -1.33
C LYS A 18 -15.16 6.18 -1.98
N VAL A 19 -14.01 6.66 -1.51
CA VAL A 19 -13.42 7.94 -1.93
C VAL A 19 -12.44 7.77 -3.10
N TYR A 20 -11.69 6.67 -3.12
CA TYR A 20 -10.69 6.40 -4.15
C TYR A 20 -11.07 5.17 -4.96
N SER A 21 -10.85 5.23 -6.27
CA SER A 21 -11.00 4.05 -7.11
C SER A 21 -9.92 3.02 -6.77
N GLU A 22 -10.19 1.75 -7.05
CA GLU A 22 -9.18 0.71 -6.89
C GLU A 22 -7.92 1.00 -7.74
N LYS A 23 -8.07 1.64 -8.91
CA LYS A 23 -6.93 2.09 -9.74
C LYS A 23 -6.04 3.08 -8.99
N ASP A 24 -6.62 4.01 -8.24
CA ASP A 24 -5.87 5.00 -7.46
C ASP A 24 -5.11 4.34 -6.30
N ILE A 25 -5.77 3.42 -5.60
CA ILE A 25 -5.17 2.64 -4.51
C ILE A 25 -4.01 1.79 -5.06
N LYS A 26 -4.22 1.08 -6.18
CA LYS A 26 -3.19 0.30 -6.87
C LYS A 26 -2.00 1.17 -7.31
N LYS A 27 -2.23 2.39 -7.79
CA LYS A 27 -1.17 3.32 -8.20
C LYS A 27 -0.23 3.65 -7.04
N VAL A 28 -0.78 3.80 -5.83
CA VAL A 28 -0.02 4.07 -4.60
C VAL A 28 0.81 2.85 -4.18
N VAL A 29 0.22 1.64 -4.24
CA VAL A 29 0.94 0.39 -3.93
C VAL A 29 2.02 0.08 -4.97
N LYS A 30 1.79 0.41 -6.24
CA LYS A 30 2.76 0.22 -7.33
C LYS A 30 3.96 1.18 -7.24
N ASN A 31 3.79 2.35 -6.63
CA ASN A 31 4.83 3.37 -6.47
C ASN A 31 4.95 3.78 -4.99
N PRO A 32 5.37 2.86 -4.11
CA PRO A 32 5.40 3.14 -2.69
C PRO A 32 6.48 4.19 -2.37
N ARG A 33 6.12 5.19 -1.56
CA ARG A 33 7.08 6.19 -1.08
C ARG A 33 8.09 5.57 -0.13
N ARG A 34 9.30 6.12 -0.12
CA ARG A 34 10.42 5.67 0.72
C ARG A 34 10.05 5.75 2.21
N GLY A 35 10.35 4.69 2.96
CA GLY A 35 10.22 4.64 4.42
C GLY A 35 8.80 4.80 4.96
N LEU A 36 7.77 4.50 4.16
CA LEU A 36 6.38 4.77 4.53
C LEU A 36 5.56 3.51 4.80
N TRP A 37 6.11 2.32 4.56
CA TRP A 37 5.33 1.09 4.58
C TRP A 37 5.80 0.11 5.64
N PHE A 38 4.86 -0.54 6.32
CA PHE A 38 5.16 -1.75 7.04
C PHE A 38 5.37 -2.90 6.07
N LYS A 39 6.46 -3.66 6.27
CA LYS A 39 6.87 -4.76 5.38
C LYS A 39 5.71 -5.72 5.10
N ASN A 40 5.03 -6.19 6.14
CA ASN A 40 3.97 -7.19 6.02
C ASN A 40 2.72 -6.61 5.35
N VAL A 41 2.43 -5.33 5.59
CA VAL A 41 1.28 -4.66 4.97
C VAL A 41 1.53 -4.41 3.48
N LEU A 42 2.71 -3.90 3.11
CA LEU A 42 3.06 -3.73 1.70
C LEU A 42 3.03 -5.08 0.98
N HIS A 43 3.52 -6.15 1.63
CA HIS A 43 3.45 -7.51 1.11
C HIS A 43 2.01 -7.94 0.83
N PHE A 44 1.12 -7.77 1.81
CA PHE A 44 -0.29 -8.08 1.67
C PHE A 44 -0.91 -7.37 0.46
N TRP A 45 -0.74 -6.05 0.35
CA TRP A 45 -1.33 -5.28 -0.75
C TRP A 45 -0.71 -5.60 -2.11
N THR A 46 0.60 -5.89 -2.17
CA THR A 46 1.22 -6.37 -3.41
C THR A 46 0.66 -7.72 -3.84
N THR A 47 0.33 -8.61 -2.91
CA THR A 47 -0.29 -9.91 -3.21
C THR A 47 -1.72 -9.73 -3.69
N ILE A 48 -2.56 -8.98 -2.97
CA ILE A 48 -3.96 -8.72 -3.34
C ILE A 48 -4.07 -8.11 -4.73
N PHE A 49 -3.17 -7.19 -5.08
CA PHE A 49 -3.19 -6.53 -6.38
C PHE A 49 -2.32 -7.20 -7.45
N ASN A 50 -1.68 -8.33 -7.14
CA ASN A 50 -0.74 -9.02 -8.01
C ASN A 50 0.34 -8.06 -8.59
N ILE A 51 0.89 -7.19 -7.73
CA ILE A 51 1.92 -6.20 -8.08
C ILE A 51 3.29 -6.78 -7.72
N ARG A 52 4.21 -6.81 -8.69
CA ARG A 52 5.61 -7.14 -8.45
C ARG A 52 6.44 -5.85 -8.41
N LEU A 53 7.06 -5.58 -7.27
CA LEU A 53 7.98 -4.45 -7.09
C LEU A 53 9.42 -4.90 -7.34
N LYS A 54 10.24 -4.03 -7.95
CA LYS A 54 11.69 -4.24 -8.00
C LYS A 54 12.26 -4.24 -6.59
N LYS A 55 13.27 -5.09 -6.32
CA LYS A 55 13.90 -5.24 -5.00
C LYS A 55 14.30 -3.90 -4.37
N GLU A 56 14.93 -3.02 -5.15
CA GLU A 56 15.34 -1.68 -4.66
C GLU A 56 14.18 -0.78 -4.26
N VAL A 57 13.06 -0.82 -4.99
CA VAL A 57 11.85 -0.05 -4.68
C VAL A 57 11.24 -0.57 -3.38
N TRP A 58 11.17 -1.89 -3.25
CA TRP A 58 10.68 -2.56 -2.05
C TRP A 58 11.51 -2.19 -0.80
N GLU A 59 12.83 -2.34 -0.87
CA GLU A 59 13.73 -2.05 0.25
C GLU A 59 13.72 -0.59 0.65
N LYS A 60 13.55 0.33 -0.30
CA LYS A 60 13.40 1.76 -0.02
C LYS A 60 12.04 2.08 0.60
N ALA A 61 10.98 1.38 0.21
CA ALA A 61 9.61 1.66 0.65
C ALA A 61 9.35 1.34 2.13
N ILE A 62 10.02 0.30 2.65
CA ILE A 62 9.79 -0.19 4.01
C ILE A 62 10.37 0.78 5.04
N PHE A 63 9.58 1.06 6.08
CA PHE A 63 10.01 1.77 7.28
C PHE A 63 11.08 0.94 8.02
N ARG A 64 12.23 1.56 8.32
CA ARG A 64 13.34 0.94 9.05
C ARG A 64 13.37 1.42 10.49
#